data_AF-A0A4Q3Y3S6-F1
#
_entry.id   AF-A0A4Q3Y3S6-F1
#
_cell.length_a   1.000
_cell.length_b   1.000
_cell.length_c   1.000
_cell.angle_alpha   90.00
_cell.angle_beta   90.00
_cell.angle_gamma   90.00
#
_symmetry.space_group_name_H-M   'P 1'
#
loop_
_entity.id
_entity.type
_entity.pdbx_description
1 polymer ?
#
loop_
_entity_poly.entity_id
_entity_poly.type
_entity_poly.pdbx_seq_one_letter_code
_entity_poly.pdbx_strand_id
1 'polypeptide(L)'
;MNALPEPGSNPLNGRAERFARLVGIDGLTYLAAWCESAEGYPKPEPTPSARVQASRMAAKTADRRAWLAKRKADAAAPREINTSPQSILLLMDDVSTALMHAAKVASAHGADRLSTALKASLTRHVGRHARVSQRVERPAIDTNDPDGAETFARRILEIS
;
A
#
# COMPACT_ATOMS: atom_id res chain seq x y z
N MET A 1 13.49 14.70 2.08
CA MET A 1 13.47 13.27 1.71
C MET A 1 14.24 13.12 0.41
N ASN A 2 15.48 12.62 0.46
CA ASN A 2 16.26 12.39 -0.74
C ASN A 2 15.69 11.17 -1.47
N ALA A 3 14.98 11.40 -2.57
CA ALA A 3 14.67 10.36 -3.54
C ALA A 3 16.02 9.73 -3.94
N LEU A 4 16.19 8.44 -3.68
CA LEU A 4 17.30 7.75 -4.30
C LEU A 4 17.16 7.88 -5.82
N PRO A 5 18.26 8.10 -6.55
CA PRO A 5 18.22 8.07 -7.99
C PRO A 5 17.63 6.73 -8.44
N GLU A 6 16.64 6.76 -9.33
CA GLU A 6 16.24 5.54 -10.04
C GLU A 6 17.49 5.01 -10.75
N PRO A 7 17.89 3.75 -10.52
CA PRO A 7 19.13 3.26 -11.10
C PRO A 7 19.03 3.25 -12.63
N GLY A 8 20.01 3.90 -13.25
CA GLY A 8 20.50 3.79 -14.64
C GLY A 8 19.55 3.25 -15.71
N SER A 9 19.31 4.10 -16.70
CA SER A 9 18.54 3.97 -17.95
C SER A 9 18.80 2.76 -18.88
N ASN A 10 19.41 1.68 -18.41
CA ASN A 10 19.56 0.46 -19.22
C ASN A 10 18.49 -0.57 -18.81
N PRO A 11 17.50 -0.86 -19.69
CA PRO A 11 16.50 -1.87 -19.40
C PRO A 11 17.20 -3.22 -19.18
N LEU A 12 17.09 -3.73 -17.95
CA LEU A 12 17.49 -5.11 -17.67
C LEU A 12 16.63 -6.04 -18.52
N ASN A 13 17.24 -7.08 -19.08
CA ASN A 13 16.47 -8.13 -19.74
C ASN A 13 15.54 -8.82 -18.73
N GLY A 14 14.46 -9.45 -19.21
CA GLY A 14 13.42 -10.02 -18.34
C GLY A 14 13.96 -11.00 -17.29
N ARG A 15 15.01 -11.77 -17.63
CA ARG A 15 15.69 -12.67 -16.69
C ARG A 15 16.45 -11.94 -15.59
N ALA A 16 17.19 -10.89 -15.91
CA ALA A 16 17.95 -10.12 -14.92
C ALA A 16 17.03 -9.38 -13.94
N GLU A 17 15.90 -8.85 -14.42
CA GLU A 17 14.91 -8.22 -13.54
C GLU A 17 14.25 -9.25 -12.61
N ARG A 18 13.89 -10.45 -13.11
CA ARG A 18 13.38 -11.54 -12.26
C ARG A 18 14.41 -11.97 -11.22
N PHE A 19 15.67 -12.15 -11.62
CA PHE A 19 16.76 -12.46 -10.70
C PHE A 19 16.88 -11.39 -9.60
N ALA A 20 16.85 -10.10 -9.96
CA ALA A 20 16.97 -9.01 -9.01
C ALA A 20 15.84 -9.00 -7.98
N ARG A 21 14.59 -9.33 -8.39
CA ARG A 21 13.44 -9.45 -7.48
C ARG A 21 13.57 -10.64 -6.53
N LEU A 22 13.91 -11.82 -7.06
CA LEU A 22 14.08 -13.04 -6.26
C LEU A 22 15.11 -12.85 -5.13
N VAL A 23 16.15 -12.06 -5.37
CA VAL A 23 17.16 -11.76 -4.34
C VAL A 23 16.75 -10.58 -3.47
N GLY A 24 16.41 -9.44 -4.08
CA GLY A 24 16.20 -8.18 -3.37
C GLY A 24 14.88 -8.12 -2.59
N ILE A 25 13.86 -8.84 -3.05
CA ILE A 25 12.55 -8.94 -2.39
C ILE A 25 12.42 -10.27 -1.67
N ASP A 26 12.62 -11.39 -2.36
CA ASP A 26 12.30 -12.72 -1.81
C ASP A 26 13.44 -13.31 -0.96
N GLY A 27 14.63 -12.70 -0.98
CA GLY A 27 15.76 -13.09 -0.13
C GLY A 27 16.46 -14.38 -0.54
N LEU A 28 16.27 -14.85 -1.78
CA LEU A 28 16.93 -16.05 -2.28
C LEU A 28 18.45 -15.88 -2.41
N THR A 29 19.17 -16.98 -2.24
CA THR A 29 20.60 -17.04 -2.58
C THR A 29 20.80 -16.82 -4.09
N TYR A 30 21.96 -16.30 -4.49
CA TYR A 30 22.23 -16.04 -5.91
C TYR A 30 22.09 -17.29 -6.78
N LEU A 31 22.51 -18.46 -6.28
CA LEU A 31 22.40 -19.70 -7.03
C LEU A 31 20.93 -20.12 -7.24
N ALA A 32 20.10 -20.04 -6.19
CA ALA A 32 18.68 -20.34 -6.30
C ALA A 32 17.98 -19.35 -7.24
N ALA A 33 18.22 -18.04 -7.08
CA ALA A 33 17.67 -17.02 -7.95
C ALA A 33 18.10 -17.18 -9.41
N TRP A 34 19.33 -17.64 -9.67
CA TRP A 34 19.82 -17.92 -11.02
C TRP A 34 19.04 -19.03 -11.71
N CYS A 35 18.79 -20.13 -10.99
CA CYS A 35 18.02 -21.26 -11.50
C CYS A 35 16.56 -20.85 -11.73
N GLU A 36 15.94 -20.20 -10.74
CA GLU A 36 14.53 -19.80 -10.79
C GLU A 36 14.24 -18.71 -11.82
N SER A 37 15.19 -17.80 -12.07
CA SER A 37 15.02 -16.71 -13.04
C SER A 37 14.92 -17.17 -14.50
N ALA A 38 15.38 -18.39 -14.81
CA ALA A 38 15.37 -18.95 -16.16
C ALA A 38 13.93 -19.10 -16.69
N GLU A 39 13.72 -18.80 -17.96
CA GLU A 39 12.44 -19.04 -18.64
C GLU A 39 12.37 -20.47 -19.12
N GLY A 40 11.18 -21.07 -19.03
CA GLY A 40 10.94 -22.43 -19.46
C GLY A 40 11.37 -23.50 -18.47
N TYR A 41 11.05 -24.75 -18.84
CA TYR A 41 11.44 -25.97 -18.14
C TYR A 41 12.25 -26.87 -19.08
N PRO A 42 13.20 -27.66 -18.57
CA PRO A 42 13.60 -27.76 -17.15
C PRO A 42 14.43 -26.57 -16.67
N LYS A 43 14.30 -26.25 -15.37
CA LYS A 43 15.11 -25.20 -14.73
C LYS A 43 16.59 -25.65 -14.68
N PRO A 44 17.56 -24.72 -14.78
CA PRO A 44 18.97 -25.05 -14.63
C PRO A 44 19.26 -25.70 -13.28
N GLU A 45 20.12 -26.70 -13.27
CA GLU A 45 20.56 -27.33 -12.02
C GLU A 45 21.64 -26.50 -11.29
N PRO A 46 21.70 -26.58 -9.95
CA PRO A 46 22.64 -25.84 -9.11
C PRO A 46 24.07 -26.39 -9.18
N THR A 47 24.70 -26.26 -10.35
CA THR A 47 26.07 -26.72 -10.64
C THR A 47 27.13 -25.65 -10.31
N PRO A 48 28.43 -26.01 -10.22
CA PRO A 48 29.51 -25.02 -10.04
C PRO A 48 29.55 -23.93 -11.11
N SER A 49 29.28 -24.28 -12.38
CA SER A 49 29.19 -23.31 -13.47
C SER A 49 28.00 -22.36 -13.30
N ALA A 50 26.86 -22.84 -12.81
CA ALA A 50 25.72 -21.99 -12.46
C ALA A 50 26.06 -20.99 -11.35
N ARG A 51 26.93 -21.34 -10.38
CA ARG A 51 27.40 -20.38 -9.36
C ARG A 51 28.17 -19.22 -9.97
N VAL A 52 29.06 -19.51 -10.92
CA VAL A 52 29.83 -18.47 -11.62
C VAL A 52 28.90 -17.53 -12.38
N GLN A 53 27.90 -18.07 -13.06
CA GLN A 53 26.90 -17.27 -13.78
C GLN A 53 26.00 -16.46 -12.84
N ALA A 54 25.60 -17.05 -11.71
CA ALA A 54 24.86 -16.36 -10.67
C ALA A 54 25.64 -15.16 -10.12
N SER A 55 26.95 -15.31 -9.86
CA SER A 55 27.81 -14.23 -9.41
C SER A 55 27.94 -13.11 -10.44
N ARG A 56 28.08 -13.45 -11.73
CA ARG A 56 28.10 -12.44 -12.82
C ARG A 56 26.78 -11.68 -12.92
N MET A 57 25.65 -12.38 -12.78
CA MET A 57 24.33 -11.76 -12.76
C MET A 57 24.13 -10.88 -11.52
N ALA A 58 24.66 -11.29 -10.36
CA ALA A 58 24.61 -10.50 -9.13
C ALA A 58 25.38 -9.18 -9.26
N ALA A 59 26.54 -9.18 -9.94
CA ALA A 59 27.29 -7.96 -10.24
C ALA A 59 26.49 -7.04 -11.19
N LYS A 60 25.89 -7.60 -12.25
CA LYS A 60 25.08 -6.84 -13.22
C LYS A 60 23.82 -6.21 -12.59
N THR A 61 23.25 -6.83 -11.56
CA THR A 61 21.97 -6.43 -10.94
C THR A 61 22.13 -5.76 -9.58
N ALA A 62 23.36 -5.40 -9.17
CA ALA A 62 23.65 -4.88 -7.83
C ALA A 62 22.79 -3.67 -7.45
N ASP A 63 22.78 -2.63 -8.28
CA ASP A 63 22.02 -1.40 -8.02
C ASP A 63 20.52 -1.66 -7.96
N ARG A 64 20.01 -2.50 -8.86
CA ARG A 64 18.59 -2.87 -8.91
C ARG A 64 18.18 -3.64 -7.66
N ARG A 65 19.00 -4.60 -7.21
CA ARG A 65 18.75 -5.37 -5.97
C ARG A 65 18.76 -4.47 -4.75
N ALA A 66 19.73 -3.56 -4.65
CA ALA A 66 19.83 -2.61 -3.54
C ALA A 66 18.60 -1.69 -3.48
N TRP A 67 18.15 -1.17 -4.63
CA TRP A 67 16.94 -0.37 -4.72
C TRP A 67 15.69 -1.16 -4.31
N LEU A 68 15.53 -2.40 -4.78
CA LEU A 68 14.40 -3.27 -4.43
C LEU A 68 14.38 -3.61 -2.94
N ALA A 69 15.54 -3.95 -2.37
CA ALA A 69 15.68 -4.24 -0.95
C ALA A 69 15.32 -3.03 -0.09
N LYS A 70 15.78 -1.82 -0.48
CA LYS A 70 15.40 -0.60 0.22
C LYS A 70 13.91 -0.30 0.08
N ARG A 71 13.32 -0.44 -1.12
CA ARG A 71 11.86 -0.27 -1.28
C ARG A 71 11.05 -1.23 -0.41
N LYS A 72 11.52 -2.47 -0.24
CA LYS A 72 10.91 -3.44 0.67
C LYS A 72 11.03 -2.96 2.12
N ALA A 73 12.20 -2.47 2.53
CA ALA A 73 12.43 -1.92 3.86
C ALA A 73 11.57 -0.67 4.13
N ASP A 74 11.50 0.26 3.18
CA ASP A 74 10.69 1.49 3.27
C ASP A 74 9.18 1.18 3.33
N ALA A 75 8.74 0.09 2.69
CA ALA A 75 7.36 -0.40 2.80
C ALA A 75 7.07 -1.10 4.14
N ALA A 76 8.09 -1.66 4.78
CA ALA A 76 7.99 -2.36 6.07
C ALA A 76 8.23 -1.43 7.28
N ALA A 77 8.80 -0.25 7.08
CA ALA A 77 9.02 0.72 8.14
C ALA A 77 7.67 1.11 8.78
N PRO A 78 7.57 1.10 10.13
CA PRO A 78 6.39 1.61 10.82
C PRO A 78 6.17 3.05 10.39
N ARG A 79 5.14 3.30 9.59
CA ARG A 79 4.70 4.66 9.32
C ARG A 79 4.15 5.18 10.63
N GLU A 80 4.65 6.33 11.10
CA GLU A 80 4.01 7.06 12.18
C GLU A 80 2.57 7.34 11.73
N ILE A 81 1.62 6.59 12.29
CA ILE A 81 0.21 6.75 11.99
C ILE A 81 -0.23 7.98 12.78
N ASN A 82 -0.39 9.10 12.09
CA ASN A 82 -1.02 10.27 12.69
C ASN A 82 -2.50 9.92 13.00
N THR A 83 -2.79 9.67 14.27
CA THR A 83 -4.14 9.32 14.75
C THR A 83 -4.98 10.55 15.09
N SER A 84 -4.55 11.75 14.70
CA SER A 84 -5.40 12.92 14.91
C SER A 84 -6.73 12.74 14.17
N PRO A 85 -7.86 13.16 14.77
CA PRO A 85 -9.17 13.04 14.14
C PRO A 85 -9.22 13.62 12.72
N GLN A 86 -8.51 14.74 12.48
CA GLN A 86 -8.39 15.39 11.18
C GLN A 86 -7.59 14.55 10.18
N SER A 87 -6.49 13.92 10.60
CA SER A 87 -5.73 12.99 9.74
C SER A 87 -6.55 11.76 9.36
N ILE A 88 -7.42 11.28 10.25
CA ILE A 88 -8.34 10.18 9.94
C ILE A 88 -9.35 10.61 8.87
N LEU A 89 -9.92 11.82 8.97
CA LEU A 89 -10.84 12.34 7.96
C LEU A 89 -10.18 12.48 6.58
N LEU A 90 -8.98 13.05 6.51
CA LEU A 90 -8.21 13.15 5.26
C LEU A 90 -7.95 11.77 4.64
N LEU A 91 -7.58 10.78 5.45
CA LEU A 91 -7.40 9.41 4.97
C LEU A 91 -8.72 8.81 4.45
N MET A 92 -9.85 9.11 5.08
CA MET A 92 -11.16 8.66 4.62
C MET A 92 -11.56 9.31 3.29
N ASP A 93 -11.17 10.56 3.03
CA ASP A 93 -11.36 11.22 1.74
C ASP A 93 -10.52 10.57 0.63
N ASP A 94 -9.25 10.26 0.92
CA ASP A 94 -8.37 9.55 -0.01
C ASP A 94 -8.94 8.17 -0.40
N VAL A 95 -9.45 7.43 0.59
CA VAL A 95 -10.09 6.12 0.36
C VAL A 95 -11.34 6.27 -0.52
N SER A 96 -12.13 7.34 -0.33
CA SER A 96 -13.31 7.61 -1.17
C SER A 96 -12.90 7.85 -2.63
N THR A 97 -11.84 8.62 -2.84
CA THR A 97 -11.29 8.92 -4.17
C THR A 97 -10.75 7.65 -4.85
N ALA A 98 -9.99 6.83 -4.12
CA ALA A 98 -9.43 5.59 -4.63
C ALA A 98 -10.51 4.57 -5.02
N LEU A 99 -11.54 4.40 -4.19
CA LEU A 99 -12.67 3.49 -4.48
C LEU A 99 -13.45 3.93 -5.71
N MET A 100 -13.68 5.24 -5.87
CA MET A 100 -14.35 5.79 -7.04
C MET A 100 -13.52 5.61 -8.31
N HIS A 101 -12.20 5.85 -8.25
CA HIS A 101 -11.31 5.62 -9.38
C HIS A 101 -11.27 4.14 -9.77
N ALA A 102 -11.12 3.25 -8.80
CA ALA A 102 -11.14 1.80 -9.03
C ALA A 102 -12.46 1.34 -9.68
N ALA A 103 -13.61 1.87 -9.23
CA ALA A 103 -14.90 1.54 -9.83
C ALA A 103 -15.01 2.02 -11.29
N LYS A 104 -14.51 3.23 -11.60
CA LYS A 104 -14.46 3.76 -12.97
C LYS A 104 -13.61 2.88 -13.87
N VAL A 105 -12.40 2.52 -13.42
CA VAL A 105 -11.49 1.62 -14.16
C VAL A 105 -12.12 0.25 -14.36
N ALA A 106 -12.74 -0.33 -13.33
CA ALA A 106 -13.42 -1.62 -13.44
C ALA A 106 -14.55 -1.59 -14.47
N SER A 107 -15.36 -0.52 -14.51
CA SER A 107 -16.39 -0.34 -15.54
C SER A 107 -15.79 -0.17 -16.95
N ALA A 108 -14.72 0.60 -17.10
CA ALA A 108 -14.07 0.81 -18.40
C ALA A 108 -13.52 -0.50 -19.01
N HIS A 109 -13.15 -1.46 -18.16
CA HIS A 109 -12.65 -2.78 -18.57
C HIS A 109 -13.74 -3.89 -18.55
N GLY A 110 -15.02 -3.55 -18.44
CA GLY A 110 -16.13 -4.51 -18.50
C GLY A 110 -16.24 -5.43 -17.27
N ALA A 111 -15.59 -5.09 -16.15
CA ALA A 111 -15.66 -5.84 -14.91
C ALA A 111 -16.85 -5.39 -14.03
N ASP A 112 -18.08 -5.56 -14.53
CA ASP A 112 -19.29 -4.98 -13.94
C ASP A 112 -19.60 -5.43 -12.50
N ARG A 113 -19.34 -6.71 -12.20
CA ARG A 113 -19.48 -7.26 -10.84
C ARG A 113 -18.54 -6.56 -9.86
N LEU A 114 -17.30 -6.33 -10.28
CA LEU A 114 -16.29 -5.64 -9.47
C LEU A 114 -16.64 -4.16 -9.30
N SER A 115 -17.06 -3.48 -10.37
CA SER A 115 -17.52 -2.09 -10.31
C SER A 115 -18.70 -1.93 -9.34
N THR A 116 -19.68 -2.83 -9.40
CA THR A 116 -20.84 -2.83 -8.48
C THR A 116 -20.41 -3.03 -7.03
N ALA A 117 -19.52 -4.00 -6.77
CA ALA A 117 -19.00 -4.25 -5.44
C ALA A 117 -18.20 -3.06 -4.87
N LEU A 118 -17.43 -2.37 -5.71
CA LEU A 118 -16.66 -1.18 -5.34
C LEU A 118 -17.59 0.00 -5.02
N LYS A 119 -18.63 0.22 -5.82
CA LYS A 119 -19.65 1.25 -5.56
C LYS A 119 -20.41 1.00 -4.25
N ALA A 120 -20.83 -0.23 -4.00
CA ALA A 120 -21.49 -0.61 -2.74
C ALA A 120 -20.57 -0.40 -1.51
N SER A 121 -19.27 -0.64 -1.68
CA SER A 121 -18.28 -0.41 -0.63
C SER A 121 -18.04 1.09 -0.41
N LEU A 122 -18.04 1.89 -1.48
CA LEU A 122 -17.99 3.35 -1.39
C LEU A 122 -19.19 3.91 -0.63
N THR A 123 -20.41 3.48 -0.91
CA THR A 123 -21.62 3.93 -0.17
C THR A 123 -21.51 3.66 1.33
N ARG A 124 -21.06 2.44 1.71
CA ARG A 124 -20.83 2.09 3.12
C ARG A 124 -19.71 2.92 3.75
N HIS A 125 -18.67 3.24 2.99
CA HIS A 125 -17.56 4.08 3.43
C HIS A 125 -17.99 5.53 3.67
N VAL A 126 -18.69 6.15 2.72
CA VAL A 126 -19.22 7.53 2.85
C VAL A 126 -20.17 7.65 4.05
N GLY A 127 -21.04 6.66 4.27
CA GLY A 127 -21.90 6.64 5.46
C GLY A 127 -21.13 6.54 6.79
N ARG A 128 -19.96 5.88 6.80
CA ARG A 128 -19.05 5.89 7.96
C ARG A 128 -18.34 7.23 8.09
N HIS A 129 -17.89 7.81 6.98
CA HIS A 129 -17.23 9.11 6.94
C HIS A 129 -18.11 10.21 7.56
N ALA A 130 -19.37 10.29 7.13
CA ALA A 130 -20.32 11.27 7.67
C ALA A 130 -20.48 11.15 9.20
N ARG A 131 -20.57 9.93 9.73
CA ARG A 131 -20.66 9.69 11.18
C ARG A 131 -19.39 10.08 11.93
N VAL A 132 -18.23 9.88 11.34
CA VAL A 132 -16.95 10.26 11.95
C VAL A 132 -16.80 11.79 11.91
N SER A 133 -17.04 12.43 10.76
CA SER A 133 -17.00 13.89 10.60
C SER A 133 -17.87 14.60 11.64
N GLN A 134 -19.12 14.15 11.80
CA GLN A 134 -20.04 14.71 12.80
C GLN A 134 -19.53 14.59 14.25
N ARG A 135 -18.75 13.55 14.56
CA ARG A 135 -18.15 13.35 15.89
C ARG A 135 -16.87 14.14 16.10
N VAL A 136 -16.14 14.45 15.02
CA VAL A 136 -14.95 15.31 15.09
C VAL A 136 -15.35 16.78 15.22
N GLU A 137 -16.44 17.19 14.57
CA GLU A 137 -16.98 18.56 14.65
C GLU A 137 -17.72 18.82 15.97
N ARG A 138 -18.28 17.79 16.61
CA ARG A 138 -18.95 17.90 17.90
C ARG A 138 -17.94 17.54 18.99
N PRO A 139 -17.39 18.49 19.77
CA PRO A 139 -16.48 18.16 20.85
C PRO A 139 -17.19 17.18 21.78
N ALA A 140 -16.48 16.11 22.17
CA ALA A 140 -17.00 15.11 23.08
C ALA A 140 -17.51 15.82 24.33
N ILE A 141 -18.82 15.78 24.56
CA ILE A 141 -19.41 16.23 25.81
C ILE A 141 -18.82 15.29 26.86
N ASP A 142 -18.01 15.82 27.77
CA ASP A 142 -17.52 15.07 28.90
C ASP A 142 -18.74 14.68 29.74
N THR A 143 -19.11 13.40 29.70
CA THR A 143 -20.29 12.88 30.39
C THR A 143 -20.07 12.74 31.90
N ASN A 144 -18.87 13.06 32.38
CA ASN A 144 -18.54 13.15 33.80
C ASN A 144 -18.66 14.58 34.35
N ASP A 145 -19.02 15.57 33.52
CA ASP A 145 -19.32 16.92 33.99
C ASP A 145 -20.83 17.03 34.30
N PRO A 146 -21.24 17.06 35.58
CA PRO A 146 -22.65 17.13 35.96
C PRO A 146 -23.34 18.39 35.42
N ASP A 147 -22.59 19.47 35.17
CA ASP A 147 -23.14 20.71 34.59
C ASP A 147 -23.37 20.58 33.08
N GLY A 148 -22.60 19.73 32.39
CA GLY A 148 -22.72 19.49 30.95
C GLY A 148 -24.01 18.77 30.57
N ALA A 149 -24.45 17.81 31.40
CA ALA A 149 -25.70 17.09 31.19
C ALA A 149 -26.93 17.98 31.41
N GLU A 150 -26.90 18.86 32.42
CA GLU A 150 -27.99 19.78 32.71
C GLU A 150 -28.11 20.87 31.63
N THR A 151 -26.98 21.39 31.15
CA THR A 151 -26.92 22.37 30.06
C THR A 151 -27.48 21.79 28.75
N PHE A 152 -27.17 20.52 28.46
CA PHE A 152 -27.71 19.82 27.29
C PHE A 152 -29.22 19.57 27.41
N ALA A 153 -29.70 19.16 28.60
CA ALA A 153 -31.12 18.93 28.86
C ALA A 153 -31.94 20.24 28.74
N ARG A 154 -31.45 21.36 29.30
CA ARG A 154 -32.10 22.67 29.15
C ARG A 154 -32.21 23.10 27.68
N ARG A 155 -31.16 22.87 26.90
CA ARG A 155 -31.13 23.27 25.49
C ARG A 155 -32.09 22.45 24.60
N ILE A 156 -32.42 21.22 24.98
CA ILE A 156 -33.44 20.41 24.30
C ILE A 156 -34.85 20.93 24.62
N LEU A 157 -35.08 21.35 25.87
CA LEU A 157 -36.37 21.86 26.32
C LEU A 157 -36.68 23.26 25.77
N GLU A 158 -35.67 24.09 25.52
CA GLU A 158 -35.85 25.42 24.88
C GLU A 158 -36.16 25.35 23.38
N ILE A 159 -35.93 24.20 22.74
CA ILE A 159 -36.16 23.99 21.30
C ILE A 159 -37.53 23.31 21.05
N SER A 160 -38.24 22.87 22.10
CA SER A 160 -39.58 22.25 22.04
C SER A 160 -40.68 23.25 22.36
#